data_AF-A0A1F4APF3-F1
#
_entry.id   AF-A0A1F4APF3-F1
#
_cell.length_a   1.000
_cell.length_b   1.000
_cell.length_c   1.000
_cell.angle_alpha   90.00
_cell.angle_beta   90.00
_cell.angle_gamma   90.00
#
_symmetry.space_group_name_H-M   'P 1'
#
loop_
_entity.id
_entity.type
_entity.pdbx_description
1 polymer ?
#
loop_
_entity_poly.entity_id
_entity_poly.type
_entity_poly.pdbx_seq_one_letter_code
_entity_poly.pdbx_strand_id
1 'polypeptide(L)'
;MPIAENFNLLNEFNILRIICGAFFIPHIYAKVFVPEALGFFVAAKFRPPATWMYIALAIETVLAICLMLGIFTSYVAWVAAVHLGVASAAVYRVTGGKWLWNIGGYEYCLFWAICCVVVAMHG
;
A
#
# COMPACT_ATOMS: atom_id res chain seq x y z
N MET A 1 -6.09 6.23 24.73
CA MET A 1 -4.92 7.13 24.64
C MET A 1 -5.34 8.42 23.98
N PRO A 2 -4.74 9.58 24.32
CA PRO A 2 -4.95 10.82 23.59
C PRO A 2 -4.58 10.66 22.11
N ILE A 3 -5.30 11.32 21.20
CA ILE A 3 -5.00 11.27 19.76
C ILE A 3 -3.59 11.77 19.44
N ALA A 4 -3.04 12.68 20.25
CA ALA A 4 -1.68 13.19 20.12
C ALA A 4 -0.61 12.09 20.27
N GLU A 5 -0.87 11.05 21.07
CA GLU A 5 0.08 9.93 21.24
C GLU A 5 0.27 9.14 19.95
N ASN A 6 -0.73 9.11 19.05
CA ASN A 6 -0.59 8.48 17.74
C ASN A 6 0.40 9.23 16.83
N PHE A 7 0.83 10.44 17.20
CA PHE A 7 1.76 11.28 16.44
C PHE A 7 3.05 11.57 17.23
N ASN A 8 3.27 10.90 18.35
CA ASN A 8 4.52 11.01 19.08
C ASN A 8 5.65 10.35 18.25
N LEU A 9 6.47 11.18 17.60
CA LEU A 9 7.57 10.74 16.74
C LEU A 9 8.77 10.20 17.53
N LEU A 10 8.78 10.29 18.87
CA LEU A 10 9.76 9.59 19.70
C LEU A 10 9.43 8.10 19.86
N ASN A 11 8.23 7.68 19.46
CA ASN A 11 7.87 6.28 19.31
C ASN A 11 8.09 5.85 17.85
N GLU A 12 9.08 4.99 17.62
CA GLU A 12 9.47 4.50 16.30
C GLU A 12 8.33 3.76 15.57
N PHE A 13 7.41 3.14 16.31
CA PHE A 13 6.25 2.47 15.70
C PHE A 13 5.28 3.48 15.09
N ASN A 14 5.11 4.66 15.68
CA ASN A 14 4.31 5.71 15.06
C ASN A 14 4.93 6.16 13.74
N ILE A 15 6.26 6.31 13.69
CA ILE A 15 6.96 6.63 12.44
C ILE A 15 6.68 5.56 11.39
N LEU A 16 6.92 4.29 11.72
CA LEU A 16 6.73 3.17 10.79
C LEU A 16 5.28 3.07 10.30
N ARG A 17 4.31 3.17 11.21
CA ARG A 17 2.87 3.13 10.90
C ARG A 17 2.47 4.28 9.97
N ILE A 18 2.91 5.50 10.29
CA ILE A 18 2.59 6.69 9.50
C ILE A 18 3.17 6.57 8.09
N ILE A 19 4.44 6.14 7.95
CA ILE A 19 5.03 5.99 6.62
C ILE A 19 4.36 4.86 5.81
N CYS A 20 4.00 3.73 6.44
CA CYS A 20 3.25 2.66 5.76
C CYS A 20 1.93 3.19 5.17
N GLY A 21 1.24 4.09 5.87
CA GLY A 21 0.07 4.78 5.34
C GLY A 21 0.40 5.81 4.25
N ALA A 22 1.42 6.66 4.48
CA ALA A 22 1.79 7.74 3.58
C ALA A 22 2.24 7.25 2.20
N PHE A 23 2.90 6.09 2.12
CA PHE A 23 3.39 5.54 0.86
C PHE A 23 2.28 4.98 -0.05
N PHE A 24 1.02 4.92 0.40
CA PHE A 24 -0.13 4.73 -0.49
C PHE A 24 -0.50 6.00 -1.27
N ILE A 25 -0.11 7.20 -0.82
CA ILE A 25 -0.50 8.47 -1.44
C ILE A 25 -0.07 8.58 -2.91
N PRO A 26 1.18 8.24 -3.31
CA PRO A 26 1.56 8.25 -4.72
C PRO A 26 0.71 7.30 -5.58
N HIS A 27 0.30 6.16 -5.03
CA HIS A 27 -0.54 5.18 -5.72
C HIS A 27 -2.00 5.62 -5.86
N ILE A 28 -2.52 6.33 -4.86
CA ILE A 28 -3.82 7.01 -4.90
C ILE A 28 -3.77 8.11 -5.96
N TYR A 29 -2.77 8.99 -5.89
CA TYR A 29 -2.58 10.11 -6.84
C TYR A 29 -2.53 9.59 -8.28
N ALA A 30 -1.73 8.56 -8.55
CA ALA A 30 -1.63 7.98 -9.89
C ALA A 30 -2.99 7.50 -10.41
N LYS A 31 -3.81 6.82 -9.59
CA LYS A 31 -5.12 6.30 -10.03
C LYS A 31 -6.19 7.38 -10.25
N VAL A 32 -6.01 8.57 -9.68
CA VAL A 32 -6.95 9.69 -9.83
C VAL A 32 -6.54 10.61 -10.98
N PHE A 33 -5.23 10.88 -11.13
CA PHE A 33 -4.74 11.95 -11.99
C PHE A 33 -3.88 11.47 -13.16
N VAL A 34 -3.40 10.22 -13.16
CA VAL A 34 -2.48 9.69 -14.17
C VAL A 34 -3.19 8.60 -14.97
N PRO A 35 -3.65 8.89 -16.21
CA PRO A 35 -4.39 7.93 -17.04
C PRO A 35 -3.66 6.59 -17.25
N GLU A 36 -2.33 6.61 -17.28
CA GLU A 36 -1.45 5.44 -17.46
C GLU A 36 -1.60 4.40 -16.33
N ALA A 37 -2.12 4.80 -15.17
CA ALA A 37 -2.40 3.87 -14.06
C ALA A 37 -3.31 2.71 -14.49
N LEU A 38 -4.27 2.97 -15.39
CA LEU A 38 -5.15 1.92 -15.92
C LEU A 38 -4.39 0.86 -16.74
N GLY A 39 -3.29 1.26 -17.40
CA GLY A 39 -2.47 0.37 -18.22
C GLY A 39 -1.89 -0.79 -17.42
N PHE A 40 -1.54 -0.58 -16.15
CA PHE A 40 -1.10 -1.65 -15.27
C PHE A 40 -2.19 -2.71 -15.05
N PHE A 41 -3.43 -2.29 -14.79
CA PHE A 41 -4.54 -3.23 -14.53
C PHE A 41 -4.90 -4.04 -15.77
N VAL A 42 -4.78 -3.44 -16.96
CA VAL A 42 -4.89 -4.15 -18.25
C VAL A 42 -3.78 -5.19 -18.38
N ALA A 43 -2.52 -4.81 -18.17
CA ALA A 43 -1.36 -5.70 -18.29
C ALA A 43 -1.42 -6.86 -17.28
N ALA A 44 -1.87 -6.58 -16.05
CA ALA A 44 -2.07 -7.56 -14.99
C ALA A 44 -3.30 -8.45 -15.20
N LYS A 45 -4.08 -8.21 -16.27
CA LYS A 45 -5.28 -8.99 -16.66
C LYS A 45 -6.41 -8.94 -15.62
N PHE A 46 -6.52 -7.87 -14.84
CA PHE A 46 -7.69 -7.63 -13.99
C PHE A 46 -8.90 -7.32 -14.88
N ARG A 47 -10.02 -8.04 -14.69
CA ARG A 47 -11.24 -7.90 -15.49
C ARG A 47 -12.46 -7.59 -14.61
N PRO A 48 -13.19 -6.49 -14.85
CA PRO A 48 -12.85 -5.37 -15.74
C PRO A 48 -11.77 -4.45 -15.11
N PRO A 49 -10.79 -3.94 -15.88
CA PRO A 49 -9.58 -3.30 -15.35
C PRO A 49 -9.89 -2.02 -14.55
N ALA A 50 -10.77 -1.17 -15.07
CA ALA A 50 -11.15 0.08 -14.40
C ALA A 50 -11.81 -0.16 -13.03
N THR A 51 -12.68 -1.17 -12.93
CA THR A 51 -13.34 -1.52 -11.66
C THR A 51 -12.31 -1.95 -10.62
N TRP A 52 -11.36 -2.82 -10.96
CA TRP A 52 -10.31 -3.23 -10.03
C TRP A 52 -9.37 -2.08 -9.66
N MET A 53 -9.10 -1.15 -10.59
CA MET A 53 -8.35 0.07 -10.31
C MET A 53 -9.06 0.94 -9.26
N TYR A 54 -10.37 1.17 -9.42
CA TYR A 54 -11.12 1.99 -8.46
C TYR A 54 -11.35 1.29 -7.12
N ILE A 55 -11.47 -0.04 -7.10
CA ILE A 55 -11.46 -0.81 -5.84
C ILE A 55 -10.12 -0.64 -5.13
N ALA A 56 -9.00 -0.78 -5.86
CA ALA A 56 -7.68 -0.58 -5.29
C ALA A 56 -7.51 0.86 -4.75
N LEU A 57 -7.97 1.87 -5.49
CA LEU A 57 -8.00 3.26 -5.03
C LEU A 57 -8.76 3.42 -3.72
N ALA A 58 -9.95 2.84 -3.61
CA ALA A 58 -10.77 2.94 -2.40
C ALA A 58 -10.08 2.27 -1.20
N ILE A 59 -9.53 1.06 -1.40
CA ILE A 59 -8.78 0.32 -0.37
C ILE A 59 -7.58 1.16 0.07
N GLU A 60 -6.73 1.60 -0.86
CA GLU A 60 -5.52 2.37 -0.56
C GLU A 60 -5.84 3.66 0.19
N THR A 61 -6.94 4.34 -0.15
CA THR A 61 -7.37 5.56 0.54
C THR A 61 -7.74 5.27 2.00
N VAL A 62 -8.51 4.21 2.25
CA VAL A 62 -8.87 3.80 3.62
C VAL A 62 -7.63 3.39 4.40
N LEU A 63 -6.75 2.59 3.80
CA LEU A 63 -5.50 2.14 4.42
C LEU A 63 -4.61 3.33 4.80
N ALA A 64 -4.43 4.30 3.89
CA ALA A 64 -3.63 5.50 4.13
C ALA A 64 -4.17 6.28 5.34
N ILE A 65 -5.46 6.60 5.34
CA ILE A 65 -6.10 7.37 6.41
C ILE A 65 -5.99 6.62 7.75
N CYS A 66 -6.39 5.36 7.78
CA CYS A 66 -6.42 4.59 9.03
C CYS A 66 -5.01 4.37 9.61
N LEU A 67 -4.01 4.04 8.78
CA LEU A 67 -2.63 3.88 9.24
C LEU A 67 -2.01 5.21 9.66
N MET A 68 -2.25 6.30 8.95
CA MET A 68 -1.69 7.60 9.35
C MET A 68 -2.28 8.10 10.67
N LEU A 69 -3.59 7.90 10.89
CA LEU A 69 -4.30 8.37 12.08
C LEU A 69 -4.23 7.38 13.27
N GLY A 70 -3.78 6.15 13.05
CA GLY A 70 -3.72 5.12 14.09
C GLY A 70 -5.06 4.49 14.44
N ILE A 71 -5.92 4.30 13.43
CA ILE A 71 -7.27 3.74 13.57
C ILE A 71 -7.22 2.25 13.20
N PHE A 72 -7.62 1.37 14.13
CA PHE A 72 -7.60 -0.09 13.97
C PHE A 72 -6.26 -0.65 13.43
N THR A 73 -5.14 -0.12 13.96
CA THR A 73 -3.78 -0.30 13.42
C THR A 73 -3.45 -1.74 13.05
N SER A 74 -3.58 -2.71 13.97
CA SER A 74 -3.26 -4.11 13.67
C SER A 74 -4.03 -4.67 12.47
N TYR A 75 -5.35 -4.55 12.47
CA TYR A 75 -6.21 -5.07 11.41
C TYR A 75 -5.96 -4.40 10.07
N VAL A 76 -5.87 -3.07 10.06
CA VAL A 76 -5.64 -2.29 8.84
C VAL A 76 -4.26 -2.60 8.26
N ALA A 77 -3.25 -2.79 9.11
CA ALA A 77 -1.90 -3.14 8.67
C ALA A 77 -1.84 -4.55 8.07
N TRP A 78 -2.61 -5.53 8.61
CA TRP A 78 -2.75 -6.84 7.96
C TRP A 78 -3.41 -6.73 6.58
N VAL A 79 -4.47 -5.95 6.45
CA VAL A 79 -5.12 -5.72 5.14
C VAL A 79 -4.16 -5.03 4.18
N ALA A 80 -3.39 -4.05 4.65
CA ALA A 80 -2.36 -3.38 3.84
C ALA A 80 -1.27 -4.34 3.36
N ALA A 81 -0.79 -5.23 4.24
CA ALA A 81 0.20 -6.25 3.89
C ALA A 81 -0.34 -7.19 2.80
N VAL A 82 -1.60 -7.64 2.91
CA VAL A 82 -2.23 -8.49 1.89
C VAL A 82 -2.40 -7.74 0.57
N HIS A 83 -2.89 -6.49 0.61
CA HIS A 83 -3.07 -5.66 -0.58
C HIS A 83 -1.74 -5.45 -1.33
N LEU A 84 -0.67 -5.10 -0.61
CA LEU A 84 0.67 -4.95 -1.17
C LEU A 84 1.27 -6.29 -1.62
N GLY A 85 0.94 -7.40 -0.97
CA GLY A 85 1.31 -8.75 -1.40
C GLY A 85 0.68 -9.12 -2.75
N VAL A 86 -0.62 -8.81 -2.94
CA VAL A 86 -1.31 -8.97 -4.22
C VAL A 86 -0.68 -8.07 -5.29
N ALA A 87 -0.37 -6.82 -4.96
CA ALA A 87 0.33 -5.91 -5.87
C ALA A 87 1.72 -6.46 -6.26
N SER A 88 2.47 -7.00 -5.30
CA SER A 88 3.78 -7.62 -5.53
C SER A 88 3.70 -8.80 -6.50
N ALA A 89 2.74 -9.70 -6.28
CA ALA A 89 2.51 -10.84 -7.16
C ALA A 89 2.08 -10.41 -8.57
N ALA A 90 1.24 -9.37 -8.69
CA ALA A 90 0.83 -8.82 -9.98
C ALA A 90 2.02 -8.19 -10.73
N VAL A 91 2.85 -7.38 -10.07
CA VAL A 91 4.06 -6.78 -10.65
C VAL A 91 5.06 -7.86 -11.07
N TYR A 92 5.29 -8.87 -10.23
CA TYR A 92 6.14 -10.03 -10.57
C TYR A 92 5.68 -10.66 -11.89
N ARG A 93 4.38 -10.93 -12.03
CA ARG A 93 3.82 -11.55 -13.23
C ARG A 93 3.93 -10.65 -14.46
N VAL A 94 3.59 -9.36 -14.33
CA VAL A 94 3.60 -8.40 -15.45
C VAL A 94 5.02 -8.16 -15.97
N THR A 95 6.01 -8.14 -15.09
CA THR A 95 7.39 -7.79 -15.45
C THR A 95 8.29 -8.98 -15.76
N GLY A 96 7.78 -10.21 -15.65
CA GLY A 96 8.59 -11.42 -15.82
C GLY A 96 9.57 -11.64 -14.66
N GLY A 97 9.20 -11.21 -13.45
CA GLY A 97 9.97 -11.44 -12.23
C GLY A 97 11.10 -10.45 -11.97
N LYS A 98 11.08 -9.25 -12.58
CA LYS A 98 12.05 -8.21 -12.27
C LYS A 98 12.01 -7.88 -10.77
N TRP A 99 13.19 -7.81 -10.14
CA TRP A 99 13.30 -7.49 -8.72
C TRP A 99 13.27 -5.98 -8.48
N LEU A 100 14.27 -5.27 -9.03
CA LEU A 100 14.53 -3.87 -8.71
C LEU A 100 13.40 -2.93 -9.15
N TRP A 101 12.94 -2.08 -8.23
CA TRP A 101 11.79 -1.20 -8.45
C TRP A 101 12.01 -0.16 -9.56
N ASN A 102 13.24 0.34 -9.71
CA ASN A 102 13.59 1.37 -10.70
C ASN A 102 13.53 0.87 -12.16
N ILE A 103 13.46 -0.45 -12.37
CA ILE A 103 13.23 -1.08 -13.68
C ILE A 103 11.83 -1.73 -13.78
N GLY A 104 10.94 -1.39 -12.84
CA GLY A 104 9.56 -1.86 -12.76
C GLY A 104 9.35 -3.13 -11.93
N GLY A 105 10.33 -3.57 -11.13
CA GLY A 105 10.23 -4.77 -10.32
C GLY A 105 9.38 -4.64 -9.04
N TYR A 106 9.14 -5.77 -8.38
CA TYR A 106 8.20 -5.89 -7.24
C TYR A 106 8.86 -5.69 -5.86
N GLU A 107 10.17 -5.43 -5.80
CA GLU A 107 10.91 -5.23 -4.54
C GLU A 107 10.23 -4.22 -3.61
N TYR A 108 9.80 -3.07 -4.18
CA TYR A 108 9.28 -1.96 -3.39
C TYR A 108 7.94 -2.25 -2.72
N CYS A 109 7.00 -2.86 -3.45
CA CYS A 109 5.71 -3.24 -2.87
C CYS A 109 5.88 -4.39 -1.87
N LEU A 110 6.81 -5.32 -2.10
CA LEU A 110 7.10 -6.39 -1.14
C LEU A 110 7.72 -5.83 0.15
N PHE A 111 8.66 -4.90 0.03
CA PHE A 111 9.25 -4.20 1.17
C PHE A 111 8.17 -3.56 2.06
N TRP A 112 7.26 -2.78 1.47
CA TRP A 112 6.18 -2.15 2.22
C TRP A 112 5.18 -3.16 2.79
N ALA A 113 4.94 -4.28 2.11
CA ALA A 113 4.10 -5.35 2.66
C ALA A 113 4.70 -5.91 3.96
N ILE A 114 6.01 -6.15 4.00
CA ILE A 114 6.72 -6.61 5.19
C ILE A 114 6.68 -5.57 6.31
N CYS A 115 6.89 -4.29 5.99
CA CYS A 115 6.73 -3.21 6.98
C CYS A 115 5.32 -3.19 7.58
N CYS A 116 4.28 -3.38 6.76
CA CYS A 116 2.91 -3.47 7.25
C CYS A 116 2.70 -4.68 8.17
N VAL A 117 3.34 -5.83 7.91
CA VAL A 117 3.32 -6.98 8.83
C VAL A 117 3.92 -6.62 10.19
N VAL A 118 5.06 -5.91 10.21
CA VAL A 118 5.68 -5.47 11.47
C VAL A 118 4.75 -4.53 12.26
N VAL A 119 4.10 -3.59 11.58
CA VAL A 119 3.09 -2.72 12.20
C VAL A 119 1.91 -3.54 12.73
N ALA A 120 1.46 -4.54 11.97
CA ALA A 120 0.33 -5.38 12.33
C ALA A 120 0.58 -6.25 13.57
N MET A 121 1.82 -6.73 13.74
CA MET A 121 2.24 -7.54 14.88
C MET A 121 2.37 -6.72 16.18
N HIS A 122 2.62 -5.42 16.09
CA HIS A 122 2.78 -4.54 17.24
C HIS A 122 1.47 -3.88 17.69
N GLY A 123 0.62 -3.52 16.72
CA GLY A 123 -0.57 -2.68 16.94
C GLY A 123 -1.79 -3.40 17.49
#